data_AF-A0A849ZC39-F1
#
_entry.id   AF-A0A849ZC39-F1
#
_cell.length_a   1.000
_cell.length_b   1.000
_cell.length_c   1.000
_cell.angle_alpha   90.00
_cell.angle_beta   90.00
_cell.angle_gamma   90.00
#
_symmetry.space_group_name_H-M   'P 1'
#
loop_
_entity.id
_entity.type
_entity.pdbx_description
1 polymer ?
#
loop_
_entity_poly.entity_id
_entity_poly.type
_entity_poly.pdbx_seq_one_letter_code
_entity_poly.pdbx_strand_id
1 'polypeptide(L)'
;MIRVALVVLLAAGCESTPREAYDCSCSYLTDTDVPGEQKTSVCVELGKQPESAASECVTGMGVGHVEKCTCTKQDRPCAEKTCGN
;
A
#
# COMPACT_ATOMS: atom_id res chain seq x y z
N MET A 1 28.76 26.95 40.63
CA MET A 1 27.41 27.12 40.02
C MET A 1 27.30 26.10 38.89
N ILE A 2 26.75 24.92 39.15
CA ILE A 2 26.69 23.80 38.19
C ILE A 2 25.34 23.87 37.47
N ARG A 3 25.37 24.19 36.18
CA ARG A 3 24.20 24.13 35.29
C ARG A 3 23.99 22.68 34.88
N VAL A 4 23.02 22.00 35.49
CA VAL A 4 22.59 20.67 35.07
C VAL A 4 21.71 20.85 33.83
N ALA A 5 22.24 20.47 32.67
CA ALA A 5 21.50 20.45 31.42
C ALA A 5 20.46 19.33 31.48
N LEU A 6 19.18 19.71 31.46
CA LEU A 6 18.03 18.82 31.38
C LEU A 6 17.99 18.21 29.97
N VAL A 7 18.36 16.94 29.82
CA VAL A 7 18.25 16.21 28.57
C VAL A 7 16.81 15.71 28.44
N VAL A 8 15.99 16.41 27.66
CA VAL A 8 14.65 15.97 27.28
C VAL A 8 14.80 14.89 26.20
N LEU A 9 14.67 13.63 26.61
CA LEU A 9 14.50 12.50 25.70
C LEU A 9 13.13 12.62 25.02
N LEU A 10 13.10 13.20 23.83
CA LEU A 10 11.97 13.11 22.91
C LEU A 10 11.85 11.64 22.47
N ALA A 11 11.00 10.88 23.16
CA ALA A 11 10.46 9.64 22.62
C ALA A 11 9.66 10.02 21.38
N ALA A 12 10.29 9.91 20.20
CA ALA A 12 9.58 9.90 18.93
C ALA A 12 8.67 8.67 18.96
N GLY A 13 7.42 8.87 19.41
CA GLY A 13 6.37 7.89 19.29
C GLY A 13 6.23 7.56 17.81
N CYS A 14 6.63 6.35 17.44
CA CYS A 14 6.33 5.81 16.13
C CYS A 14 4.83 5.50 16.15
N GLU A 15 3.99 6.53 15.97
CA GLU A 15 2.57 6.37 15.71
C GLU A 15 2.43 5.78 14.30
N SER A 16 2.55 4.46 14.20
CA SER A 16 2.25 3.74 12.97
C SER A 16 0.77 3.93 12.68
N THR A 17 0.43 4.71 11.65
CA THR A 17 -0.97 4.87 11.20
C THR A 17 -1.57 3.48 11.00
N PRO A 18 -2.81 3.20 11.49
CA PRO A 18 -3.43 1.91 11.27
C PRO A 18 -3.60 1.64 9.77
N ARG A 19 -3.13 0.47 9.31
CA ARG A 19 -3.20 0.02 7.91
C ARG A 19 -4.03 -1.25 7.82
N GLU A 20 -4.76 -1.38 6.73
CA GLU A 20 -5.62 -2.52 6.41
C GLU A 20 -5.09 -3.24 5.16
N ALA A 21 -5.12 -4.56 5.21
CA ALA A 21 -4.68 -5.40 4.11
C ALA A 21 -5.82 -5.65 3.13
N TYR A 22 -5.53 -5.59 1.83
CA TYR A 22 -6.48 -5.87 0.77
C TYR A 22 -5.84 -6.80 -0.27
N ASP A 23 -6.67 -7.69 -0.82
CA ASP A 23 -6.33 -8.44 -2.02
C ASP A 23 -7.08 -7.82 -3.19
N CYS A 24 -6.33 -7.41 -4.20
CA CYS A 24 -6.84 -6.69 -5.34
C CYS A 24 -6.60 -7.48 -6.63
N SER A 25 -7.60 -7.47 -7.50
CA SER A 25 -7.49 -7.94 -8.87
C SER A 25 -7.62 -6.74 -9.81
N CYS A 26 -6.61 -6.51 -10.63
CA CYS A 26 -6.54 -5.39 -11.56
C CYS A 26 -6.59 -5.89 -13.00
N SER A 27 -7.60 -5.48 -13.76
CA SER A 27 -7.66 -5.68 -15.20
C SER A 27 -6.80 -4.63 -15.90
N TYR A 28 -5.98 -5.06 -16.86
CA TYR A 28 -5.15 -4.18 -17.67
C TYR A 28 -5.24 -4.56 -19.14
N LEU A 29 -4.92 -3.60 -20.02
CA LEU A 29 -4.72 -3.85 -21.44
C LEU A 29 -3.22 -3.89 -21.72
N THR A 30 -2.81 -4.91 -22.47
CA THR A 30 -1.47 -4.95 -23.05
C THR A 30 -1.35 -3.95 -24.19
N ASP A 31 -0.14 -3.70 -24.70
CA ASP A 31 0.09 -2.86 -25.88
C ASP A 31 -0.60 -3.37 -27.16
N THR A 32 -1.13 -4.60 -27.12
CA THR A 32 -1.92 -5.22 -28.19
C THR A 32 -3.43 -5.23 -27.92
N ASP A 33 -3.89 -4.42 -26.96
CA ASP A 33 -5.29 -4.35 -26.52
C ASP A 33 -5.88 -5.70 -26.05
N VAL A 34 -5.01 -6.63 -25.66
CA VAL A 34 -5.43 -7.92 -25.09
C VAL A 34 -5.68 -7.71 -23.59
N PRO A 35 -6.89 -8.03 -23.09
CA PRO A 35 -7.20 -7.93 -21.66
C PRO A 35 -6.42 -8.97 -20.86
N GLY A 36 -5.77 -8.49 -19.80
CA GLY A 36 -5.09 -9.30 -18.79
C GLY A 36 -5.63 -8.99 -17.40
N GLU A 37 -5.33 -9.89 -16.46
CA GLU A 37 -5.63 -9.71 -15.04
C GLU A 37 -4.35 -9.89 -14.23
N GLN A 38 -4.07 -8.96 -13.33
CA GLN A 38 -2.97 -9.04 -12.37
C GLN A 38 -3.52 -8.98 -10.95
N LYS A 39 -3.13 -9.96 -10.14
CA LYS A 39 -3.46 -9.98 -8.71
C LYS A 39 -2.30 -9.37 -7.93
N THR A 40 -2.64 -8.60 -6.90
CA THR A 40 -1.68 -8.01 -5.96
C THR A 40 -2.31 -7.92 -4.58
N SER A 41 -1.48 -7.95 -3.55
CA SER A 41 -1.91 -7.58 -2.20
C SER A 41 -1.41 -6.19 -1.88
N VAL A 42 -2.25 -5.35 -1.25
CA VAL A 42 -1.86 -4.00 -0.85
C VAL A 42 -2.16 -3.70 0.60
N CYS A 43 -1.36 -2.80 1.15
CA CYS A 43 -1.47 -2.30 2.51
C CYS A 43 -1.68 -0.80 2.51
N VAL A 44 -2.90 -0.37 2.82
CA VAL A 44 -3.28 1.04 2.78
C VAL A 44 -3.71 1.53 4.15
N GLU A 45 -3.48 2.81 4.43
CA GLU A 45 -3.96 3.43 5.67
C GLU A 45 -5.49 3.42 5.71
N LEU A 46 -6.05 3.35 6.91
CA LEU A 46 -7.48 3.34 7.12
C LEU A 46 -8.14 4.59 6.49
N GLY A 47 -9.12 4.38 5.61
CA GLY A 47 -9.82 5.45 4.87
C GLY A 47 -9.16 5.85 3.53
N LYS A 48 -8.03 5.25 3.15
CA LYS A 48 -7.47 5.40 1.79
C LYS A 48 -8.12 4.41 0.82
N GLN A 49 -8.09 4.74 -0.47
CA GLN A 49 -8.64 3.87 -1.52
C GLN A 49 -7.63 2.78 -1.92
N PRO A 50 -7.93 1.49 -1.67
CA PRO A 50 -7.01 0.39 -1.99
C PRO A 50 -6.80 0.22 -3.50
N GLU A 51 -7.77 0.58 -4.33
CA GLU A 51 -7.69 0.45 -5.79
C GLU A 51 -6.58 1.32 -6.39
N SER A 52 -6.38 2.53 -5.88
CA SER A 52 -5.30 3.42 -6.35
C SER A 52 -3.94 2.82 -6.04
N ALA A 53 -3.74 2.35 -4.81
CA ALA A 53 -2.49 1.72 -4.41
C ALA A 53 -2.23 0.43 -5.22
N ALA A 54 -3.26 -0.38 -5.46
CA ALA A 54 -3.16 -1.58 -6.27
C ALA A 54 -2.78 -1.27 -7.72
N SER A 55 -3.38 -0.24 -8.32
CA SER A 55 -3.07 0.20 -9.68
C SER A 55 -1.61 0.67 -9.80
N GLU A 56 -1.11 1.44 -8.82
CA GLU A 56 0.29 1.85 -8.76
C GLU A 56 1.24 0.66 -8.63
N CYS A 57 0.92 -0.30 -7.74
CA CYS A 57 1.71 -1.52 -7.57
C CYS A 57 1.78 -2.32 -8.87
N VAL A 58 0.63 -2.54 -9.51
CA VAL A 58 0.52 -3.34 -10.74
C VAL A 58 1.21 -2.65 -11.93
N THR A 59 1.04 -1.34 -12.09
CA THR A 59 1.77 -0.55 -13.09
C THR A 59 3.29 -0.66 -12.89
N GLY A 60 3.76 -0.63 -11.65
CA GLY A 60 5.18 -0.84 -11.30
C GLY A 60 5.74 -2.22 -11.64
N MET A 61 4.88 -3.23 -11.88
CA MET A 61 5.28 -4.57 -12.33
C MET A 61 5.50 -4.65 -13.84
N GLY A 62 5.25 -3.57 -14.58
CA GLY A 62 5.41 -3.52 -16.04
C GLY A 62 4.25 -4.15 -16.81
N VAL A 63 3.06 -4.24 -16.20
CA VAL A 63 1.84 -4.47 -16.99
C VAL A 63 1.47 -3.18 -17.73
N GLY A 64 0.69 -3.29 -18.81
CA GLY A 64 0.23 -2.13 -19.58
C GLY A 64 -0.76 -1.24 -18.81
N HIS A 65 -1.65 -0.55 -19.52
CA HIS A 65 -2.59 0.38 -18.89
C HIS A 65 -3.60 -0.37 -17.99
N VAL A 66 -3.64 -0.04 -16.70
CA VAL A 66 -4.61 -0.61 -15.74
C VAL A 66 -5.95 0.08 -15.90
N GLU A 67 -6.96 -0.67 -16.32
CA GLU A 67 -8.33 -0.18 -16.54
C GLU A 67 -9.11 -0.05 -15.23
N LYS A 68 -8.99 -1.07 -14.37
CA LYS A 68 -9.79 -1.18 -13.14
C LYS A 68 -9.15 -2.13 -12.15
N CYS A 69 -9.18 -1.78 -10.87
CA CYS A 69 -8.88 -2.67 -9.77
C CYS A 69 -10.13 -2.92 -8.93
N THR A 70 -10.29 -4.15 -8.44
CA THR A 70 -11.33 -4.53 -7.46
C THR A 70 -10.64 -5.12 -6.25
N CYS A 71 -10.88 -4.55 -5.08
CA CYS A 71 -10.18 -4.91 -3.85
C CYS A 71 -11.13 -5.51 -2.80
N THR A 72 -10.68 -6.56 -2.13
CA THR A 72 -11.38 -7.18 -1.00
C THR A 72 -10.52 -7.06 0.25
N LYS A 73 -11.10 -6.50 1.32
CA LYS A 73 -10.42 -6.39 2.62
C LYS A 73 -10.12 -7.78 3.17
N GLN A 74 -8.92 -7.93 3.73
CA GLN A 74 -8.46 -9.16 4.37
C GLN A 74 -8.24 -8.92 5.86
N ASP A 75 -8.66 -9.88 6.68
CA ASP A 75 -8.44 -9.85 8.13
C ASP A 75 -7.07 -10.49 8.46
N ARG A 76 -6.00 -9.81 8.04
CA ARG A 76 -4.61 -10.22 8.25
C ARG A 76 -3.72 -9.02 8.56
N PRO A 77 -2.59 -9.22 9.27
CA PRO A 77 -1.64 -8.16 9.51
C PRO A 77 -1.18 -7.51 8.20
N CYS A 78 -1.11 -6.18 8.19
CA CYS A 78 -0.56 -5.49 7.05
C CYS A 78 0.97 -5.60 7.02
N ALA A 79 1.53 -5.89 5.86
CA ALA A 79 2.95 -5.71 5.61
C ALA A 79 3.34 -4.22 5.74
N GLU A 80 4.58 -3.94 6.11
CA GLU A 80 5.10 -2.56 6.20
C GLU A 80 5.10 -1.84 4.84
N LYS A 81 5.21 -2.63 3.75
CA LYS A 81 5.23 -2.13 2.38
C LYS A 81 3.82 -2.06 1.81
N THR A 82 3.57 -1.02 1.01
CA THR A 82 2.28 -0.81 0.34
C THR A 82 1.96 -1.93 -0.67
N CYS A 83 2.96 -2.44 -1.39
CA CYS A 83 2.80 -3.55 -2.33
C CYS A 83 3.32 -4.84 -1.69
N GLY A 84 2.44 -5.83 -1.52
CA GLY A 84 2.79 -7.20 -1.17
C GLY A 84 2.90 -8.04 -2.43
N ASN A 85 4.09 -8.62 -2.67
CA ASN A 85 4.27 -9.73 -3.62
C ASN A 85 3.84 -11.05 -2.97
#